data_AF-A0A382NBE4-F1
#
_entry.id   AF-A0A382NBE4-F1
#
_cell.length_a   1.000
_cell.length_b   1.000
_cell.length_c   1.000
_cell.angle_alpha   90.00
_cell.angle_beta   90.00
_cell.angle_gamma   90.00
#
_symmetry.space_group_name_H-M   'P 1'
#
loop_
_entity.id
_entity.type
_entity.pdbx_description
1 polymer ?
#
loop_
_entity_poly.entity_id
_entity_poly.type
_entity_poly.pdbx_seq_one_letter_code
_entity_poly.pdbx_strand_id
1 'polypeptide(L)'
;MSYFHDFIEKIKDTKKYAREKNVPVWEIPLVNSVGMILLTSIYLSFYTWMFLSDAEDAFHSYFWWDTLIAVANWLPLIYLSLICLVMLDKVLRIFILMQAVLTKAVYDGIQKLDHKIWRKTGKDSYIASKIWWVQRKWMGIPAKKRRLIFFSVVTLYLTWYALRLIF
;
A
#
# COMPACT_ATOMS: atom_id res chain seq x y z
N MET A 1 1.01 10.67 29.86
CA MET A 1 1.40 10.69 28.43
C MET A 1 1.90 9.30 27.99
N SER A 2 1.01 8.29 27.86
CA SER A 2 1.39 6.93 27.44
C SER A 2 1.06 6.62 25.98
N TYR A 3 0.06 7.30 25.40
CA TYR A 3 -0.54 6.92 24.11
C TYR A 3 0.44 6.84 22.93
N PHE A 4 1.34 7.83 22.81
CA PHE A 4 2.36 7.82 21.75
C PHE A 4 3.42 6.75 21.97
N HIS A 5 3.75 6.44 23.23
CA HIS A 5 4.68 5.36 23.56
C HIS A 5 4.07 4.01 23.19
N ASP A 6 2.82 3.77 23.59
CA ASP A 6 2.07 2.56 23.28
C ASP A 6 1.87 2.38 21.77
N PHE A 7 1.65 3.47 21.03
CA PHE A 7 1.54 3.46 19.57
C PHE A 7 2.87 3.04 18.90
N ILE A 8 3.99 3.64 19.32
CA ILE A 8 5.32 3.29 18.80
C ILE A 8 5.66 1.83 19.14
N GLU A 9 5.29 1.36 20.32
CA GLU A 9 5.50 -0.03 20.74
C GLU A 9 4.68 -1.00 19.88
N LYS A 10 3.39 -0.72 19.64
CA LYS A 10 2.55 -1.50 18.72
C LYS A 10 3.14 -1.60 17.32
N ILE A 11 3.69 -0.51 16.79
CA ILE A 11 4.36 -0.51 15.48
C ILE A 11 5.64 -1.36 15.55
N LYS A 12 6.47 -1.24 16.58
CA LYS A 12 7.67 -2.08 16.74
C LYS A 12 7.32 -3.56 16.81
N ASP A 13 6.22 -3.92 17.45
CA ASP A 13 5.75 -5.30 17.51
C ASP A 13 5.29 -5.84 16.16
N THR A 14 4.72 -5.00 15.28
CA THR A 14 4.40 -5.44 13.91
C THR A 14 5.66 -5.80 13.12
N LYS A 15 6.81 -5.16 13.41
CA LYS A 15 8.10 -5.49 12.80
C LYS A 15 8.61 -6.85 13.28
N LYS A 16 8.41 -7.18 14.56
CA LYS A 16 8.71 -8.53 15.08
C LYS A 16 7.78 -9.57 14.44
N TYR A 17 6.48 -9.28 14.37
CA TYR A 17 5.48 -10.14 13.76
C TYR A 17 5.77 -10.44 12.27
N ALA A 18 6.25 -9.45 11.50
CA ALA A 18 6.67 -9.68 10.13
C ALA A 18 7.86 -10.64 10.00
N ARG A 19 8.81 -10.59 10.95
CA ARG A 19 9.93 -11.54 11.00
C ARG A 19 9.44 -12.96 11.28
N GLU A 20 8.50 -13.13 12.22
CA GLU A 20 7.90 -14.43 12.53
C GLU A 20 7.15 -15.04 11.34
N LYS A 21 6.53 -14.20 10.50
CA LYS A 21 5.83 -14.63 9.29
C LYS A 21 6.72 -14.74 8.04
N ASN A 22 8.04 -14.66 8.19
CA ASN A 22 9.01 -14.72 7.10
C ASN A 22 8.76 -13.69 5.98
N VAL A 23 8.25 -12.50 6.32
CA VAL A 23 8.11 -11.40 5.35
C VAL A 23 9.44 -10.64 5.30
N PRO A 24 10.17 -10.65 4.15
CA PRO A 24 11.55 -10.17 4.09
C PRO A 24 11.69 -8.64 4.18
N VAL A 25 10.64 -7.90 3.82
CA VAL A 25 10.64 -6.42 3.82
C VAL A 25 9.36 -5.94 4.49
N TRP A 26 9.47 -5.41 5.71
CA TRP A 26 8.34 -4.92 6.51
C TRP A 26 7.83 -3.55 6.03
N GLU A 27 8.69 -2.79 5.36
CA GLU A 27 8.38 -1.48 4.81
C GLU A 27 7.30 -1.56 3.72
N ILE A 28 7.25 -2.66 2.95
CA ILE A 28 6.25 -2.88 1.90
C ILE A 28 4.82 -2.98 2.48
N PRO A 29 4.52 -3.91 3.42
CA PRO A 29 3.20 -3.97 4.02
C PRO A 29 2.86 -2.70 4.80
N LEU A 30 3.85 -1.98 5.37
CA LEU A 30 3.61 -0.67 5.99
C LEU A 30 3.12 0.36 4.98
N VAL A 31 3.82 0.54 3.86
CA VAL A 31 3.42 1.49 2.82
C VAL A 31 2.05 1.12 2.25
N ASN A 32 1.79 -0.17 2.02
CA ASN A 32 0.48 -0.63 1.54
C ASN A 32 -0.63 -0.36 2.55
N SER A 33 -0.36 -0.53 3.84
CA SER A 33 -1.33 -0.26 4.91
C SER A 33 -1.68 1.24 4.99
N VAL A 34 -0.66 2.10 4.93
CA VAL A 34 -0.85 3.56 4.89
C VAL A 34 -1.59 3.97 3.62
N GLY A 35 -1.25 3.39 2.47
CA GLY A 35 -1.93 3.64 1.20
C GLY A 35 -3.41 3.25 1.25
N MET A 36 -3.74 2.11 1.86
CA MET A 36 -5.15 1.73 2.07
C MET A 36 -5.87 2.69 2.99
N ILE A 37 -5.25 3.08 4.11
CA ILE A 37 -5.85 4.05 5.05
C ILE A 37 -6.11 5.38 4.34
N LEU A 38 -5.17 5.86 3.52
CA LEU A 38 -5.35 7.05 2.69
C LEU A 38 -6.58 6.91 1.77
N LEU A 39 -6.67 5.81 1.02
CA LEU A 39 -7.82 5.56 0.13
C LEU A 39 -9.13 5.52 0.91
N THR A 40 -9.18 4.77 2.01
CA THR A 40 -10.37 4.69 2.88
C THR A 40 -10.77 6.06 3.42
N SER A 41 -9.81 6.90 3.79
CA SER A 41 -10.07 8.26 4.29
C SER A 41 -10.66 9.17 3.22
N ILE A 42 -10.18 9.06 1.97
CA ILE A 42 -10.73 9.79 0.83
C ILE A 42 -12.17 9.34 0.56
N TYR A 43 -12.44 8.04 0.51
CA TYR A 43 -13.80 7.52 0.31
C TYR A 43 -14.76 7.94 1.42
N LEU A 44 -14.36 7.81 2.69
CA LEU A 44 -15.15 8.28 3.84
C LEU A 44 -15.48 9.77 3.74
N SER A 45 -14.50 10.58 3.32
CA SER A 45 -14.71 12.01 3.12
C SER A 45 -15.70 12.27 2.00
N PHE A 46 -15.57 11.58 0.88
CA PHE A 46 -16.50 11.72 -0.24
C PHE A 46 -17.94 11.38 0.16
N TYR A 47 -18.15 10.28 0.90
CA TYR A 47 -19.49 9.94 1.42
C TYR A 47 -20.01 10.93 2.45
N THR A 48 -19.12 11.46 3.32
CA THR A 48 -19.51 12.50 4.28
C THR A 48 -19.92 13.78 3.54
N TRP A 49 -19.20 14.15 2.48
CA TRP A 49 -19.53 15.29 1.64
C TRP A 49 -20.86 15.13 0.91
N MET A 50 -21.12 13.95 0.36
CA MET A 50 -22.41 13.64 -0.27
C MET A 50 -23.55 13.81 0.73
N PHE A 51 -23.39 13.30 1.95
CA PHE A 51 -24.39 13.47 3.01
C PHE A 51 -24.57 14.94 3.44
N LEU A 52 -23.49 15.72 3.51
CA LEU A 52 -23.57 17.16 3.81
C LEU A 52 -24.32 17.91 2.71
N SER A 53 -24.11 17.55 1.44
CA SER A 53 -24.81 18.15 0.30
C SER A 53 -26.32 17.86 0.35
N ASP A 54 -26.71 16.62 0.67
CA ASP A 54 -28.13 16.26 0.82
C ASP A 54 -28.79 16.98 2.01
N ALA A 55 -28.01 17.31 3.05
CA ALA A 55 -28.47 18.01 4.25
C ALA A 55 -28.48 19.55 4.09
N GLU A 56 -27.88 20.09 3.03
CA GLU A 56 -27.73 21.53 2.82
C GLU A 56 -29.09 22.24 2.78
N ASP A 57 -30.06 21.68 2.06
CA ASP A 57 -31.40 22.24 1.93
C ASP A 57 -32.13 22.42 3.28
N ALA A 58 -31.78 21.62 4.29
CA ALA A 58 -32.40 21.66 5.62
C ALA A 58 -31.64 22.53 6.63
N PHE A 59 -30.32 22.67 6.50
CA PHE A 59 -29.47 23.25 7.54
C PHE A 59 -28.72 24.53 7.12
N HIS A 60 -28.79 24.93 5.85
CA HIS A 60 -28.11 26.14 5.34
C HIS A 60 -28.50 27.43 6.08
N SER A 61 -29.70 27.50 6.68
CA SER A 61 -30.16 28.68 7.43
C SER A 61 -29.45 28.88 8.78
N TYR A 62 -28.64 27.93 9.25
CA TYR A 62 -27.98 28.02 10.55
C TYR A 62 -26.59 28.65 10.47
N PHE A 63 -26.27 29.54 11.44
CA PHE A 63 -24.99 30.26 11.50
C PHE A 63 -23.74 29.37 11.59
N TRP A 64 -23.88 28.12 12.04
CA TRP A 64 -22.78 27.17 12.18
C TRP A 64 -22.52 26.34 10.92
N TRP A 65 -23.36 26.44 9.89
CA TRP A 65 -23.26 25.67 8.65
C TRP A 65 -21.99 25.99 7.88
N ASP A 66 -21.69 27.27 7.66
CA ASP A 66 -20.49 27.72 6.93
C ASP A 66 -19.20 27.27 7.61
N THR A 67 -19.18 27.25 8.95
CA THR A 67 -18.03 26.77 9.72
C THR A 67 -17.86 25.26 9.59
N LEU A 68 -18.96 24.51 9.54
CA LEU A 68 -18.95 23.07 9.35
C LEU A 68 -18.42 22.70 7.96
N ILE A 69 -18.87 23.39 6.90
CA ILE A 69 -18.38 23.20 5.53
C ILE A 69 -16.88 23.52 5.42
N ALA A 70 -16.43 24.58 6.09
CA ALA A 70 -15.00 24.91 6.15
C ALA A 70 -14.15 23.79 6.77
N VAL A 71 -14.65 23.14 7.83
CA VAL A 71 -14.00 21.95 8.45
C VAL A 71 -14.14 20.71 7.56
N ALA A 72 -15.24 20.58 6.82
CA ALA A 72 -15.50 19.45 5.93
C ALA A 72 -14.43 19.30 4.84
N ASN A 73 -13.85 20.41 4.37
CA ASN A 73 -12.74 20.40 3.40
C ASN A 73 -11.50 19.65 3.93
N TRP A 74 -11.32 19.56 5.24
CA TRP A 74 -10.20 18.88 5.89
C TRP A 74 -10.53 17.43 6.30
N LEU A 75 -11.75 16.95 6.05
CA LEU A 75 -12.18 15.58 6.40
C LEU A 75 -11.22 14.48 5.94
N PRO A 76 -10.63 14.52 4.72
CA PRO A 76 -9.69 13.47 4.29
C PRO A 76 -8.48 13.36 5.20
N LEU A 77 -7.96 14.49 5.66
CA LEU A 77 -6.80 14.55 6.54
C LEU A 77 -7.17 14.20 7.99
N ILE A 78 -8.35 14.62 8.45
CA ILE A 78 -8.87 14.30 9.78
C ILE A 78 -9.09 12.79 9.90
N TYR A 79 -9.81 12.17 8.95
CA TYR A 79 -10.03 10.73 8.94
C TYR A 79 -8.72 9.95 8.80
N LEU A 80 -7.79 10.41 7.95
CA LEU A 80 -6.49 9.77 7.81
C LEU A 80 -5.73 9.76 9.13
N SER A 81 -5.63 10.91 9.80
CA SER A 81 -4.93 11.02 11.07
C SER A 81 -5.55 10.10 12.13
N LEU A 82 -6.87 10.11 12.24
CA LEU A 82 -7.61 9.35 13.24
C LEU A 82 -7.49 7.83 12.99
N ILE A 83 -7.70 7.38 11.75
CA ILE A 83 -7.57 5.97 11.38
C ILE A 83 -6.12 5.50 11.52
N CYS A 84 -5.15 6.33 11.14
CA CYS A 84 -3.73 6.01 11.28
C CYS A 84 -3.35 5.80 12.75
N LEU A 85 -3.78 6.68 13.66
CA LEU A 85 -3.46 6.55 15.09
C LEU A 85 -4.15 5.35 15.74
N VAL A 86 -5.37 5.01 15.31
CA VAL A 86 -6.20 3.99 15.99
C VAL A 86 -6.04 2.59 15.39
N MET A 87 -5.87 2.48 14.06
CA MET A 87 -6.02 1.21 13.33
C MET A 87 -4.79 0.81 12.52
N LEU A 88 -3.74 1.64 12.42
CA LEU A 88 -2.56 1.32 11.61
C LEU A 88 -1.92 -0.02 12.00
N ASP A 89 -1.82 -0.33 13.29
CA ASP A 89 -1.22 -1.58 13.77
C ASP A 89 -2.02 -2.82 13.33
N LYS A 90 -3.36 -2.74 13.38
CA LYS A 90 -4.26 -3.84 13.00
C LYS A 90 -4.24 -4.05 11.48
N VAL A 91 -4.35 -2.98 10.72
CA VAL A 91 -4.28 -3.02 9.25
C VAL A 91 -2.93 -3.59 8.81
N LEU A 92 -1.84 -3.15 9.45
CA LEU A 92 -0.49 -3.63 9.17
C LEU A 92 -0.33 -5.13 9.42
N ARG A 93 -0.88 -5.67 10.52
CA ARG A 93 -0.87 -7.12 10.78
C ARG A 93 -1.62 -7.91 9.70
N ILE A 94 -2.76 -7.41 9.22
CA ILE A 94 -3.52 -8.03 8.13
C ILE A 94 -2.69 -8.03 6.85
N PHE A 95 -2.05 -6.91 6.51
CA PHE A 95 -1.19 -6.82 5.33
C PHE A 95 0.03 -7.73 5.40
N ILE A 96 0.64 -7.89 6.58
CA ILE A 96 1.74 -8.85 6.80
C ILE A 96 1.25 -10.28 6.52
N LEU A 97 0.07 -10.66 7.01
CA LEU A 97 -0.51 -11.97 6.76
C LEU A 97 -0.82 -12.19 5.28
N MET A 98 -1.48 -11.22 4.63
CA MET A 98 -1.77 -11.29 3.20
C MET A 98 -0.48 -11.44 2.39
N GLN A 99 0.56 -10.65 2.71
CA GLN A 99 1.85 -10.72 2.04
C GLN A 99 2.49 -12.09 2.19
N ALA A 100 2.44 -12.68 3.39
CA ALA A 100 2.98 -14.02 3.65
C ALA A 100 2.24 -15.10 2.85
N VAL A 101 0.90 -15.06 2.82
CA VAL A 101 0.07 -15.99 2.05
C VAL A 101 0.31 -15.84 0.55
N LEU A 102 0.35 -14.61 0.05
CA LEU A 102 0.55 -14.33 -1.37
C LEU A 102 1.95 -14.76 -1.82
N THR A 103 2.96 -14.50 -1.00
CA THR A 103 4.34 -14.96 -1.26
C THR A 103 4.40 -16.48 -1.34
N LYS A 104 3.77 -17.19 -0.40
CA LYS A 104 3.68 -18.65 -0.42
C LYS A 104 2.94 -19.16 -1.66
N ALA A 105 1.80 -18.56 -2.01
CA ALA A 105 1.03 -18.92 -3.19
C ALA A 105 1.83 -18.72 -4.49
N VAL A 106 2.61 -17.64 -4.58
CA VAL A 106 3.52 -17.39 -5.72
C VAL A 106 4.59 -18.46 -5.80
N TYR A 107 5.24 -18.82 -4.68
CA TYR A 107 6.24 -19.89 -4.67
C TYR A 107 5.65 -21.24 -5.07
N ASP A 108 4.50 -21.63 -4.50
CA ASP A 108 3.79 -22.87 -4.85
C ASP A 108 3.38 -22.86 -6.34
N GLY A 109 2.96 -21.70 -6.85
CA GLY A 109 2.63 -21.50 -8.26
C GLY A 109 3.84 -21.70 -9.17
N ILE A 110 4.97 -21.07 -8.86
CA ILE A 110 6.23 -21.23 -9.60
C ILE A 110 6.66 -22.70 -9.56
N GLN A 111 6.64 -23.35 -8.40
CA GLN A 111 7.03 -24.75 -8.26
C GLN A 111 6.14 -25.70 -9.07
N LYS A 112 4.82 -25.49 -9.06
CA LYS A 112 3.88 -26.27 -9.89
C LYS A 112 4.12 -26.06 -11.39
N LEU A 113 4.37 -24.83 -11.82
CA LEU A 113 4.66 -24.52 -13.21
C LEU A 113 5.98 -25.15 -13.66
N ASP A 114 7.01 -25.04 -12.83
CA ASP A 114 8.31 -25.61 -13.11
C ASP A 114 8.24 -27.14 -13.19
N HIS A 115 7.54 -27.78 -12.25
CA HIS A 115 7.29 -29.23 -12.31
C HIS A 115 6.46 -29.65 -13.54
N LYS A 116 5.49 -28.83 -13.96
CA LYS A 116 4.69 -29.08 -15.17
C LYS A 116 5.54 -28.97 -16.44
N ILE A 117 6.48 -28.02 -16.50
CA ILE A 117 7.42 -27.88 -17.61
C ILE A 117 8.45 -29.01 -17.61
N TRP A 118 8.94 -29.38 -16.44
CA TRP A 118 9.86 -30.50 -16.26
C TRP A 118 9.27 -31.80 -16.84
N ARG A 119 8.00 -32.12 -16.52
CA ARG A 119 7.31 -33.29 -17.09
C ARG A 119 7.22 -33.30 -18.62
N LYS A 120 7.31 -32.14 -19.28
CA LYS A 120 7.22 -32.02 -20.75
C LYS A 120 8.57 -31.94 -21.46
N THR A 121 9.61 -31.43 -20.79
CA THR A 121 10.87 -31.05 -21.45
C THR A 121 12.10 -31.73 -20.81
N GLY A 122 11.95 -32.36 -19.63
CA GLY A 122 13.05 -32.97 -18.87
C GLY A 122 14.08 -31.99 -18.33
N LYS A 123 13.84 -30.67 -18.46
CA LYS A 123 14.73 -29.61 -17.98
C LYS A 123 14.26 -29.14 -16.61
N ASP A 124 15.13 -29.23 -15.61
CA ASP A 124 14.87 -28.71 -14.26
C ASP A 124 14.89 -27.18 -14.23
N SER A 125 14.01 -26.57 -13.42
CA SER A 125 14.14 -25.16 -13.01
C SER A 125 14.18 -24.15 -14.17
N TYR A 126 13.42 -24.39 -15.25
CA TYR A 126 13.42 -23.51 -16.41
C TYR A 126 12.87 -22.11 -16.09
N ILE A 127 11.76 -22.01 -15.36
CA ILE A 127 11.19 -20.69 -15.01
C ILE A 127 12.06 -20.01 -13.96
N ALA A 128 12.47 -20.76 -12.93
CA ALA A 128 13.29 -20.22 -11.84
C ALA A 128 14.64 -19.69 -12.36
N SER A 129 15.28 -20.39 -13.31
CA SER A 129 16.55 -19.95 -13.90
C SER A 129 16.41 -18.68 -14.73
N LYS A 130 15.30 -18.52 -15.48
CA LYS A 130 15.00 -17.30 -16.24
C LYS A 130 14.73 -16.11 -15.33
N ILE A 131 13.95 -16.29 -14.26
CA ILE A 131 13.73 -15.26 -13.23
C ILE A 131 15.06 -14.85 -12.62
N TRP A 132 15.89 -15.82 -12.25
CA TRP A 132 17.23 -15.57 -11.70
C TRP A 132 18.15 -14.84 -12.67
N TRP A 133 18.09 -15.15 -13.96
CA TRP A 133 18.88 -14.47 -14.98
C TRP A 133 18.50 -12.99 -15.09
N VAL A 134 17.20 -12.68 -15.11
CA VAL A 134 16.70 -11.30 -15.10
C VAL A 134 17.13 -10.59 -13.82
N GLN A 135 16.96 -11.22 -12.67
CA GLN A 135 17.34 -10.65 -11.38
C GLN A 135 18.85 -10.38 -11.30
N ARG A 136 19.71 -11.30 -11.75
CA ARG A 136 21.16 -11.10 -11.78
C ARG A 136 21.56 -9.93 -12.68
N LYS A 137 20.96 -9.84 -13.87
CA LYS A 137 21.22 -8.75 -14.81
C LYS A 137 20.83 -7.39 -14.22
N TRP A 138 19.73 -7.34 -13.45
CA TRP A 138 19.30 -6.14 -12.75
C TRP A 138 20.16 -5.80 -11.52
N MET A 139 20.57 -6.80 -10.74
CA MET A 139 21.42 -6.59 -9.57
C MET A 139 22.87 -6.27 -9.91
N GLY A 140 23.36 -6.65 -11.10
CA GLY A 140 24.68 -6.29 -11.61
C GLY A 140 24.82 -4.81 -12.01
N ILE A 141 23.72 -4.07 -12.09
CA ILE A 141 23.77 -2.62 -12.35
C ILE A 141 24.15 -1.89 -11.05
N PRO A 142 25.14 -0.97 -11.08
CA PRO A 142 25.54 -0.22 -9.90
C PRO A 142 24.35 0.54 -9.30
N ALA A 143 24.26 0.55 -7.96
CA ALA A 143 23.09 1.05 -7.23
C ALA A 143 22.67 2.48 -7.61
N LYS A 144 23.62 3.36 -7.96
CA LYS A 144 23.34 4.72 -8.44
C LYS A 144 22.60 4.71 -9.78
N LYS A 145 23.07 3.94 -10.76
CA LYS A 145 22.41 3.82 -12.08
C LYS A 145 21.06 3.13 -11.97
N ARG A 146 20.92 2.11 -11.11
CA ARG A 146 19.65 1.43 -10.87
C ARG A 146 18.59 2.37 -10.29
N ARG A 147 18.96 3.21 -9.33
CA ARG A 147 18.06 4.25 -8.79
C ARG A 147 17.67 5.25 -9.87
N LEU A 148 18.63 5.70 -10.68
CA LEU A 148 18.38 6.69 -11.74
C LEU A 148 17.41 6.16 -12.81
N ILE A 149 17.58 4.90 -13.24
CA ILE A 149 16.65 4.21 -14.15
C ILE A 149 15.27 4.09 -13.51
N PHE A 150 15.19 3.72 -12.23
CA PHE A 150 13.93 3.61 -11.52
C PHE A 150 13.20 4.96 -11.46
N PHE A 151 13.91 6.03 -11.07
CA PHE A 151 13.36 7.38 -11.04
C PHE A 151 12.92 7.85 -12.42
N SER A 152 13.72 7.63 -13.47
CA SER A 152 13.33 8.04 -14.83
C SER A 152 12.07 7.34 -15.31
N VAL A 153 11.91 6.05 -15.01
CA VAL A 153 10.70 5.28 -15.38
C VAL A 153 9.48 5.77 -14.59
N VAL A 154 9.63 6.01 -13.29
CA VAL A 154 8.55 6.54 -12.44
C VAL A 154 8.12 7.93 -12.90
N THR A 155 9.06 8.83 -13.17
CA THR A 155 8.75 10.18 -13.65
C THR A 155 8.02 10.11 -14.99
N LEU A 156 8.49 9.30 -15.94
CA LEU A 156 7.87 9.18 -17.25
C LEU A 156 6.46 8.58 -17.16
N TYR A 157 6.24 7.63 -16.26
CA TYR A 157 4.91 7.08 -15.95
C TYR A 157 3.98 8.11 -15.32
N LEU A 158 4.45 8.89 -14.34
CA LEU A 158 3.67 9.95 -13.70
C LEU A 158 3.30 11.05 -14.70
N THR A 159 4.24 11.46 -15.57
CA THR A 159 3.99 12.43 -16.63
C THR A 159 2.94 11.91 -17.61
N TRP A 160 3.02 10.64 -18.02
CA TRP A 160 2.02 10.03 -18.88
C TRP A 160 0.62 9.98 -18.23
N TYR A 161 0.55 9.62 -16.95
CA TYR A 161 -0.72 9.57 -16.21
C TYR A 161 -1.33 10.97 -16.00
N ALA A 162 -0.50 11.98 -15.71
CA ALA A 162 -0.93 13.37 -15.60
C ALA A 162 -1.46 13.90 -16.94
N LEU A 163 -0.80 13.58 -18.06
CA LEU A 163 -1.28 13.94 -19.40
C LEU A 163 -2.66 13.31 -19.69
N ARG A 164 -2.89 12.05 -19.29
CA ARG A 164 -4.18 11.37 -19.44
C ARG A 164 -5.30 11.89 -18.52
N LEU A 165 -4.96 12.57 -17.43
CA LEU A 165 -5.95 13.23 -16.58
C LEU A 165 -6.35 14.60 -17.11
N ILE A 166 -5.47 15.24 -17.89
CA ILE A 166 -5.68 16.58 -18.45
C ILE A 166 -6.33 16.52 -19.84
N PHE A 167 -6.00 15.51 -20.66
CA PHE A 167 -6.58 15.22 -21.97
C PHE A 167 -7.50 14.00 -21.92
#